data_AF-A0A7S4CGJ8-F1
#
_entry.id   AF-A0A7S4CGJ8-F1
#
_cell.length_a   1.000
_cell.length_b   1.000
_cell.length_c   1.000
_cell.angle_alpha   90.00
_cell.angle_beta   90.00
_cell.angle_gamma   90.00
#
_symmetry.space_group_name_H-M   'P 1'
#
loop_
_entity.id
_entity.type
_entity.pdbx_description
1 polymer ?
#
loop_
_entity_poly.entity_id
_entity_poly.type
_entity_poly.pdbx_seq_one_letter_code
_entity_poly.pdbx_strand_id
1 'polypeptide(L)'
;KQTIGRLVTSHPLFQGTTIVELREAGHLPQSLAAAIKHVHTPFMLVTQHDLPFVRAVDVFHLLRSMEANPALKHVRFNSFQTKVHRVDFHIDLRIAGPLPLVPLTRTFGWSDQNHLTTKRYYTHFVLPAVFKAHKRPFMESVMHQQERQTMLKKKDRRDELHAKGFGTYLYGGIGDEPYTVHTDGSQRTPFAAEAEALYVSPVTCEALG
;
A
#
# COMPACT_ATOMS: atom_id res chain seq x y z
N LYS A 1 -18.54 18.31 8.36
CA LYS A 1 -18.29 18.38 6.89
C LYS A 1 -17.69 19.73 6.45
N GLN A 2 -18.12 20.88 6.99
CA GLN A 2 -17.59 22.20 6.60
C GLN A 2 -16.07 22.42 6.86
N THR A 3 -15.45 21.65 7.76
CA THR A 3 -14.05 21.86 8.17
C THR A 3 -13.03 21.34 7.16
N ILE A 4 -13.19 20.13 6.60
CA ILE A 4 -12.22 19.55 5.64
C ILE A 4 -12.30 20.27 4.29
N GLY A 5 -13.51 20.60 3.82
CA GLY A 5 -13.67 21.37 2.59
C GLY A 5 -12.97 22.73 2.67
N ARG A 6 -13.06 23.41 3.82
CA ARG A 6 -12.32 24.66 4.06
C ARG A 6 -10.81 24.46 4.07
N LEU A 7 -10.29 23.40 4.70
CA LEU A 7 -8.85 23.12 4.73
C LEU A 7 -8.28 22.92 3.32
N VAL A 8 -8.97 22.15 2.48
CA VAL A 8 -8.55 21.91 1.08
C VAL A 8 -8.49 23.21 0.26
N THR A 9 -9.38 24.16 0.54
CA THR A 9 -9.41 25.44 -0.19
C THR A 9 -8.50 26.53 0.37
N SER A 10 -8.05 26.40 1.63
CA SER A 10 -7.39 27.52 2.34
C SER A 10 -5.96 27.23 2.81
N HIS A 11 -5.56 25.96 2.90
CA HIS A 11 -4.28 25.59 3.50
C HIS A 11 -3.30 25.09 2.41
N PRO A 12 -2.08 25.67 2.29
CA PRO A 12 -1.12 25.33 1.23
C PRO A 12 -0.78 23.84 1.11
N LEU A 13 -0.67 23.12 2.23
CA LEU A 13 -0.40 21.67 2.23
C LEU A 13 -1.48 20.82 1.55
N PHE A 14 -2.68 21.36 1.34
CA PHE A 14 -3.76 20.66 0.65
C PHE A 14 -3.94 21.13 -0.80
N GLN A 15 -3.05 21.99 -1.31
CA GLN A 15 -3.02 22.31 -2.74
C GLN A 15 -2.86 21.02 -3.56
N GLY A 16 -3.69 20.85 -4.59
CA GLY A 16 -3.75 19.61 -5.38
C GLY A 16 -4.55 18.47 -4.73
N THR A 17 -5.19 18.68 -3.58
CA THR A 17 -6.09 17.68 -2.98
C THR A 17 -7.46 17.70 -3.62
N THR A 18 -7.97 16.53 -4.01
CA THR A 18 -9.37 16.34 -4.44
C THR A 18 -10.13 15.55 -3.40
N ILE A 19 -11.25 16.09 -2.90
CA ILE A 19 -12.17 15.36 -2.03
C ILE A 19 -13.21 14.66 -2.91
N VAL A 20 -13.34 13.34 -2.74
CA VAL A 20 -14.36 12.53 -3.42
C VAL A 20 -15.38 12.08 -2.38
N GLU A 21 -16.62 12.58 -2.48
CA GLU A 21 -17.72 12.19 -1.61
C GLU A 21 -18.64 11.21 -2.34
N LEU A 22 -18.92 10.07 -1.71
CA LEU A 22 -19.90 9.11 -2.22
C LEU A 22 -21.32 9.57 -1.86
N ARG A 23 -22.28 9.41 -2.80
CA ARG A 23 -23.70 9.72 -2.56
C ARG A 23 -24.33 8.85 -1.47
N GLU A 24 -23.85 7.62 -1.34
CA GLU A 24 -24.27 6.65 -0.33
C GLU A 24 -23.05 6.16 0.44
N ALA A 25 -23.27 5.70 1.68
CA ALA A 25 -22.21 5.11 2.48
C ALA A 25 -21.62 3.88 1.77
N GLY A 26 -20.39 4.04 1.28
CA GLY A 26 -19.59 2.96 0.71
C GLY A 26 -18.61 2.39 1.74
N HIS A 27 -18.20 1.14 1.54
CA HIS A 27 -17.06 0.59 2.25
C HIS A 27 -15.76 0.99 1.53
N LEU A 28 -14.62 0.56 2.04
CA LEU A 28 -13.31 0.87 1.48
C LEU A 28 -13.19 0.56 -0.04
N PRO A 29 -13.68 -0.57 -0.58
CA PRO A 29 -13.61 -0.84 -2.02
C PRO A 29 -14.32 0.21 -2.88
N GLN A 30 -15.50 0.66 -2.45
CA GLN A 30 -16.27 1.68 -3.19
C GLN A 30 -15.57 3.04 -3.11
N SER A 31 -15.02 3.38 -1.95
CA SER A 31 -14.28 4.63 -1.74
C SER A 31 -13.02 4.67 -2.60
N LEU A 32 -12.24 3.58 -2.62
CA LEU A 32 -11.07 3.45 -3.49
C LEU A 32 -11.45 3.48 -4.97
N ALA A 33 -12.50 2.76 -5.38
CA ALA A 33 -12.95 2.75 -6.77
C ALA A 33 -13.40 4.14 -7.27
N ALA A 34 -13.96 4.96 -6.39
CA ALA A 34 -14.29 6.35 -6.72
C ALA A 34 -13.03 7.22 -6.79
N ALA A 35 -12.15 7.14 -5.79
CA ALA A 35 -10.91 7.92 -5.73
C ALA A 35 -9.95 7.64 -6.90
N ILE A 36 -9.79 6.37 -7.29
CA ILE A 36 -8.88 5.94 -8.36
C ILE A 36 -9.21 6.57 -9.73
N LYS A 37 -10.46 7.02 -9.94
CA LYS A 37 -10.85 7.73 -11.17
C LYS A 37 -10.15 9.09 -11.32
N HIS A 38 -9.70 9.68 -10.22
CA HIS A 38 -9.00 10.96 -10.17
C HIS A 38 -7.47 10.80 -10.14
N VAL A 39 -6.95 9.57 -10.08
CA VAL A 39 -5.50 9.32 -10.09
C VAL A 39 -5.01 9.21 -11.52
N HIS A 40 -4.11 10.09 -11.94
CA HIS A 40 -3.58 10.11 -13.32
C HIS A 40 -2.19 9.47 -13.45
N THR A 41 -1.54 9.16 -12.33
CA THR A 41 -0.22 8.51 -12.29
C THR A 41 -0.31 6.99 -12.42
N PRO A 42 0.74 6.31 -12.91
CA PRO A 42 0.79 4.84 -12.98
C PRO A 42 0.82 4.17 -11.59
N PHE A 43 1.36 4.87 -10.60
CA PHE A 43 1.52 4.41 -9.21
C PHE A 43 0.61 5.19 -8.27
N MET A 44 0.25 4.54 -7.16
CA MET A 44 -0.62 5.09 -6.12
C MET A 44 -0.09 4.68 -4.76
N LEU A 45 -0.06 5.62 -3.82
CA LEU A 45 0.11 5.35 -2.40
C LEU A 45 -1.26 5.39 -1.74
N VAL A 46 -1.70 4.28 -1.17
CA VAL A 46 -2.94 4.20 -0.39
C VAL A 46 -2.57 4.32 1.07
N THR A 47 -3.18 5.27 1.78
CA THR A 47 -2.97 5.49 3.21
C THR A 47 -4.28 5.44 3.98
N GLN A 48 -4.21 4.92 5.21
CA GLN A 48 -5.27 4.98 6.20
C GLN A 48 -4.91 6.03 7.25
N HIS A 49 -5.91 6.76 7.73
CA HIS A 49 -5.71 7.90 8.63
C HIS A 49 -5.26 7.50 10.04
N ASP A 50 -5.52 6.25 10.42
CA ASP A 50 -5.17 5.60 11.68
C ASP A 50 -3.88 4.76 11.59
N LEU A 51 -3.14 4.84 10.46
CA LEU A 51 -1.86 4.18 10.24
C LEU A 51 -0.76 5.17 9.85
N PRO A 52 -0.33 6.11 10.73
CA PRO A 52 0.79 6.98 10.42
C PRO A 52 2.09 6.19 10.18
N PHE A 53 2.93 6.72 9.29
CA PHE A 53 4.29 6.24 9.11
C PHE A 53 5.17 6.67 10.28
N VAL A 54 5.96 5.73 10.80
CA VAL A 54 6.90 5.96 11.93
C VAL A 54 8.36 5.79 11.52
N ARG A 55 8.62 5.49 10.24
CA ARG A 55 9.95 5.35 9.65
C ARG A 55 9.98 5.94 8.25
N ALA A 56 11.13 6.45 7.86
CA ALA A 56 11.37 6.92 6.50
C ALA A 56 11.27 5.77 5.50
N VAL A 57 10.75 6.08 4.31
CA VAL A 57 10.62 5.17 3.18
C VAL A 57 11.29 5.82 1.98
N ASP A 58 12.17 5.08 1.31
CA ASP A 58 12.77 5.52 0.05
C ASP A 58 11.78 5.26 -1.10
N VAL A 59 10.81 6.17 -1.22
CA VAL A 59 9.73 6.07 -2.21
C VAL A 59 10.28 6.13 -3.63
N PHE A 60 11.36 6.89 -3.87
CA PHE A 60 11.93 7.06 -5.21
C PHE A 60 12.54 5.77 -5.74
N HIS A 61 13.43 5.13 -4.97
CA HIS A 61 14.02 3.85 -5.37
C HIS A 61 12.99 2.73 -5.39
N LEU A 62 11.96 2.78 -4.53
CA LEU A 62 10.85 1.84 -4.59
C LEU A 62 10.05 1.99 -5.91
N LEU A 63 9.68 3.21 -6.31
CA LEU A 63 8.97 3.46 -7.57
C LEU A 63 9.78 2.98 -8.78
N ARG A 64 11.09 3.27 -8.81
CA ARG A 64 12.00 2.78 -9.87
C ARG A 64 12.06 1.26 -9.91
N SER A 65 12.06 0.61 -8.74
CA SER A 65 12.02 -0.86 -8.64
C SER A 65 10.73 -1.42 -9.22
N MET A 66 9.58 -0.81 -8.91
CA MET A 66 8.28 -1.24 -9.43
C MET A 66 8.12 -0.97 -10.93
N GLU A 67 8.72 0.10 -11.44
CA GLU A 67 8.75 0.39 -12.87
C GLU A 67 9.60 -0.63 -13.64
N ALA A 68 10.79 -0.94 -13.13
CA ALA A 68 11.69 -1.93 -13.74
C ALA A 68 11.20 -3.38 -13.60
N ASN A 69 10.38 -3.67 -12.60
CA ASN A 69 9.92 -5.02 -12.29
C ASN A 69 8.37 -5.11 -12.17
N PRO A 70 7.68 -5.47 -13.27
CA PRO A 70 6.21 -5.62 -13.29
C PRO A 70 5.65 -6.71 -12.36
N ALA A 71 6.49 -7.57 -11.77
CA ALA A 71 6.06 -8.51 -10.74
C ALA A 71 5.82 -7.83 -9.38
N LEU A 72 6.38 -6.63 -9.15
CA LEU A 72 6.17 -5.83 -7.94
C LEU A 72 4.91 -4.96 -8.10
N LYS A 73 3.77 -5.44 -7.61
CA LYS A 73 2.46 -4.80 -7.85
C LYS A 73 1.88 -4.11 -6.63
N HIS A 74 2.19 -4.63 -5.46
CA HIS A 74 1.64 -4.20 -4.19
C HIS A 74 2.72 -4.35 -3.10
N VAL A 75 3.21 -3.22 -2.60
CA VAL A 75 4.26 -3.16 -1.59
C VAL A 75 3.68 -2.51 -0.33
N ARG A 76 3.47 -3.31 0.70
CA ARG A 76 2.84 -2.90 1.96
C ARG A 76 3.89 -2.47 2.99
N PHE A 77 3.50 -1.50 3.80
CA PHE A 77 4.28 -1.02 4.95
C PHE A 77 3.71 -1.69 6.20
N ASN A 78 4.53 -2.50 6.87
CA ASN A 78 4.04 -3.36 7.94
C ASN A 78 3.88 -2.57 9.25
N SER A 79 2.81 -2.85 10.00
CA SER A 79 2.57 -2.26 11.33
C SER A 79 3.21 -3.05 12.46
N PHE A 80 4.01 -4.06 12.12
CA PHE A 80 4.63 -5.00 13.04
C PHE A 80 5.99 -5.43 12.48
N GLN A 81 6.84 -5.99 13.35
CA GLN A 81 8.10 -6.58 12.92
C GLN A 81 7.87 -7.69 11.88
N THR A 82 8.63 -7.66 10.79
CA THR A 82 8.52 -8.64 9.70
C THR A 82 9.09 -9.99 10.14
N LYS A 83 8.23 -11.00 10.28
CA LYS A 83 8.61 -12.36 10.73
C LYS A 83 8.22 -13.41 9.70
N VAL A 84 9.05 -14.45 9.54
CA VAL A 84 8.87 -15.53 8.55
C VAL A 84 7.54 -16.28 8.73
N HIS A 85 7.07 -16.43 9.97
CA HIS A 85 5.87 -17.20 10.33
C HIS A 85 4.81 -16.33 11.01
N ARG A 86 4.21 -15.41 10.26
CA ARG A 86 3.09 -14.56 10.73
C ARG A 86 1.86 -14.73 9.83
N VAL A 87 0.80 -13.95 10.12
CA VAL A 87 -0.49 -13.87 9.43
C VAL A 87 -0.37 -13.67 7.91
N ASP A 88 0.80 -13.22 7.44
CA ASP A 88 1.15 -12.93 6.04
C ASP A 88 1.50 -14.15 5.18
N PHE A 89 1.04 -15.35 5.57
CA PHE A 89 1.40 -16.63 4.94
C PHE A 89 2.93 -16.84 4.89
N HIS A 90 3.43 -17.61 3.91
CA HIS A 90 4.87 -17.83 3.73
C HIS A 90 5.55 -16.51 3.36
N ILE A 91 6.64 -16.17 4.04
CA ILE A 91 7.48 -15.02 3.72
C ILE A 91 8.86 -15.52 3.30
N ASP A 92 9.42 -14.96 2.23
CA ASP A 92 10.79 -15.22 1.80
C ASP A 92 11.41 -14.03 1.03
N LEU A 93 12.67 -14.18 0.61
CA LEU A 93 13.41 -13.15 -0.11
C LEU A 93 13.40 -13.37 -1.64
N ARG A 94 12.54 -14.26 -2.15
CA ARG A 94 12.51 -14.56 -3.59
C ARG A 94 11.77 -13.45 -4.31
N ILE A 95 12.47 -12.76 -5.21
CA ILE A 95 11.89 -11.73 -6.08
C ILE A 95 12.07 -12.18 -7.52
N ALA A 96 10.97 -12.30 -8.26
CA ALA A 96 11.02 -12.62 -9.67
C ALA A 96 11.38 -11.37 -10.47
N GLY A 97 12.29 -11.48 -11.45
CA GLY A 97 12.70 -10.37 -12.30
C GLY A 97 13.87 -9.54 -11.74
N PRO A 98 14.04 -8.28 -12.17
CA PRO A 98 15.12 -7.43 -11.69
C PRO A 98 15.11 -7.23 -10.18
N LEU A 99 16.30 -7.19 -9.57
CA LEU A 99 16.47 -6.92 -8.15
C LEU A 99 16.01 -5.50 -7.82
N PRO A 100 15.30 -5.30 -6.70
CA PRO A 100 14.86 -3.98 -6.27
C PRO A 100 16.04 -3.15 -5.75
N LEU A 101 15.89 -1.83 -5.85
CA LEU A 101 16.80 -0.82 -5.31
C LEU A 101 16.57 -0.55 -3.82
N VAL A 102 15.56 -1.20 -3.23
CA VAL A 102 15.22 -1.12 -1.80
C VAL A 102 15.02 -2.54 -1.25
N PRO A 103 15.19 -2.77 0.06
CA PRO A 103 14.87 -4.05 0.67
C PRO A 103 13.39 -4.36 0.51
N LEU A 104 13.08 -5.53 -0.06
CA LEU A 104 11.73 -6.05 -0.17
C LEU A 104 11.70 -7.50 0.29
N THR A 105 10.64 -7.83 1.01
CA THR A 105 10.37 -9.19 1.47
C THR A 105 9.11 -9.68 0.78
N ARG A 106 9.17 -10.82 0.08
CA ARG A 106 7.99 -11.38 -0.58
C ARG A 106 7.03 -11.92 0.46
N THR A 107 5.74 -11.64 0.27
CA THR A 107 4.66 -12.17 1.07
C THR A 107 3.54 -12.69 0.18
N PHE A 108 2.80 -13.67 0.67
CA PHE A 108 1.53 -14.11 0.09
C PHE A 108 0.33 -13.44 0.80
N GLY A 109 0.57 -12.73 1.91
CA GLY A 109 -0.42 -11.88 2.55
C GLY A 109 -0.74 -10.63 1.72
N TRP A 110 -1.98 -10.53 1.26
CA TRP A 110 -2.55 -9.28 0.76
C TRP A 110 -3.20 -8.51 1.92
N SER A 111 -3.09 -7.18 1.98
CA SER A 111 -3.85 -6.37 2.94
C SER A 111 -4.05 -4.96 2.40
N ASP A 112 -5.05 -4.26 2.90
CA ASP A 112 -5.40 -2.90 2.51
C ASP A 112 -4.83 -1.81 3.44
N GLN A 113 -3.98 -2.18 4.41
CA GLN A 113 -3.11 -1.25 5.15
C GLN A 113 -2.25 -0.40 4.21
N ASN A 114 -1.54 0.61 4.72
CA ASN A 114 -0.72 1.51 3.90
C ASN A 114 0.17 0.74 2.92
N HIS A 115 0.09 1.09 1.64
CA HIS A 115 0.84 0.40 0.60
C HIS A 115 1.03 1.25 -0.64
N LEU A 116 2.14 1.01 -1.34
CA LEU A 116 2.39 1.51 -2.69
C LEU A 116 1.97 0.44 -3.71
N THR A 117 1.28 0.86 -4.77
CA THR A 117 0.74 -0.07 -5.77
C THR A 117 0.69 0.56 -7.16
N THR A 118 0.51 -0.26 -8.20
CA THR A 118 0.17 0.24 -9.53
C THR A 118 -1.33 0.48 -9.65
N LYS A 119 -1.73 1.56 -10.31
CA LYS A 119 -3.13 1.83 -10.68
C LYS A 119 -3.72 0.67 -11.47
N ARG A 120 -2.93 0.05 -12.36
CA ARG A 120 -3.33 -1.08 -13.17
C ARG A 120 -3.71 -2.30 -12.32
N TYR A 121 -2.95 -2.59 -11.26
CA TYR A 121 -3.24 -3.70 -10.36
C TYR A 121 -4.61 -3.56 -9.69
N TYR A 122 -4.92 -2.38 -9.17
CA TYR A 122 -6.24 -2.14 -8.57
C TYR A 122 -7.38 -2.22 -9.58
N THR A 123 -7.22 -1.57 -10.74
CA THR A 123 -8.28 -1.45 -11.75
C THR A 123 -8.57 -2.75 -12.50
N HIS A 124 -7.58 -3.61 -12.70
CA HIS A 124 -7.72 -4.82 -13.52
C HIS A 124 -7.70 -6.13 -12.73
N PHE A 125 -7.23 -6.11 -11.48
CA PHE A 125 -7.08 -7.33 -10.67
C PHE A 125 -7.88 -7.26 -9.38
N VAL A 126 -7.59 -6.31 -8.49
CA VAL A 126 -8.19 -6.25 -7.15
C VAL A 126 -9.68 -5.89 -7.21
N LEU A 127 -10.04 -4.73 -7.74
CA LEU A 127 -11.43 -4.25 -7.72
C LEU A 127 -12.39 -5.16 -8.51
N PRO A 128 -12.03 -5.69 -9.70
CA PRO A 128 -12.88 -6.66 -10.39
C PRO A 128 -13.14 -7.91 -9.57
N ALA A 129 -12.14 -8.45 -8.87
CA ALA A 129 -12.31 -9.61 -8.00
C ALA A 129 -13.23 -9.29 -6.81
N VAL A 130 -13.02 -8.15 -6.17
CA VAL A 130 -13.81 -7.71 -5.01
C VAL A 130 -15.26 -7.45 -5.38
N PHE A 131 -15.54 -6.79 -6.51
CA PHE A 131 -16.92 -6.50 -6.92
C PHE A 131 -17.65 -7.73 -7.48
N LYS A 132 -16.92 -8.74 -7.98
CA LYS A 132 -17.50 -10.03 -8.34
C LYS A 132 -17.87 -10.85 -7.11
N ALA A 133 -17.16 -10.69 -5.99
CA ALA A 133 -17.48 -11.39 -4.76
C ALA A 133 -18.81 -10.85 -4.18
N HIS A 134 -19.79 -11.74 -4.04
CA HIS A 134 -21.07 -11.40 -3.42
C HIS A 134 -20.87 -10.98 -1.95
N LYS A 135 -21.71 -10.05 -1.44
CA LYS A 135 -21.82 -9.62 -0.01
C LYS A 135 -20.81 -8.60 0.55
N ARG A 136 -20.42 -7.56 -0.20
CA ARG A 136 -19.60 -6.42 0.32
C ARG A 136 -18.40 -6.88 1.19
N PRO A 137 -17.54 -7.79 0.70
CA PRO A 137 -16.51 -8.39 1.52
C PRO A 137 -15.37 -7.39 1.83
N PHE A 138 -14.68 -7.61 2.95
CA PHE A 138 -13.34 -7.06 3.14
C PHE A 138 -12.44 -7.49 1.97
N MET A 139 -11.70 -6.55 1.39
CA MET A 139 -10.86 -6.85 0.21
C MET A 139 -9.85 -7.94 0.54
N GLU A 140 -9.27 -7.88 1.74
CA GLU A 140 -8.33 -8.86 2.24
C GLU A 140 -8.87 -10.29 2.18
N SER A 141 -10.10 -10.50 2.64
CA SER A 141 -10.76 -11.81 2.58
C SER A 141 -10.90 -12.33 1.16
N VAL A 142 -11.27 -11.48 0.19
CA VAL A 142 -11.39 -11.86 -1.23
C VAL A 142 -10.04 -12.22 -1.81
N MET A 143 -9.03 -11.38 -1.58
CA MET A 143 -7.71 -11.56 -2.16
C MET A 143 -7.02 -12.80 -1.59
N HIS A 144 -7.12 -13.05 -0.28
CA HIS A 144 -6.62 -14.28 0.33
C HIS A 144 -7.35 -15.52 -0.17
N GLN A 145 -8.68 -15.45 -0.36
CA GLN A 145 -9.42 -16.57 -0.92
C GLN A 145 -8.97 -16.89 -2.35
N GLN A 146 -8.84 -15.86 -3.19
CA GLN A 146 -8.36 -16.02 -4.57
C GLN A 146 -6.92 -16.57 -4.60
N GLU A 147 -6.06 -16.11 -3.69
CA GLU A 147 -4.70 -16.62 -3.57
C GLU A 147 -4.68 -18.08 -3.16
N ARG A 148 -5.36 -18.45 -2.07
CA ARG A 148 -5.46 -19.86 -1.64
C ARG A 148 -5.95 -20.76 -2.77
N GLN A 149 -7.00 -20.35 -3.49
CA GLN A 149 -7.51 -21.11 -4.63
C GLN A 149 -6.50 -21.24 -5.77
N THR A 150 -5.72 -20.19 -6.03
CA THR A 150 -4.69 -20.18 -7.06
C THR A 150 -3.52 -21.09 -6.68
N MET A 151 -3.06 -21.02 -5.43
CA MET A 151 -1.90 -21.76 -4.94
C MET A 151 -2.22 -23.25 -4.70
N LEU A 152 -3.43 -23.59 -4.25
CA LEU A 152 -3.85 -24.99 -4.05
C LEU A 152 -3.91 -25.78 -5.35
N LYS A 153 -4.28 -25.14 -6.47
CA LYS A 153 -4.47 -25.82 -7.75
C LYS A 153 -3.16 -26.09 -8.51
N LYS A 154 -2.06 -25.39 -8.18
CA LYS A 154 -0.84 -25.36 -8.99
C LYS A 154 0.42 -25.12 -8.14
N LYS A 155 0.69 -26.04 -7.19
CA LYS A 155 1.80 -25.92 -6.23
C LYS A 155 3.16 -25.66 -6.90
N ASP A 156 3.45 -26.34 -8.01
CA ASP A 156 4.74 -26.25 -8.71
C ASP A 156 4.95 -24.91 -9.45
N ARG A 157 3.88 -24.13 -9.63
CA ARG A 157 3.90 -22.83 -10.33
C ARG A 157 3.64 -21.66 -9.40
N ARG A 158 3.78 -21.87 -8.09
CA ARG A 158 3.48 -20.88 -7.06
C ARG A 158 4.18 -19.54 -7.30
N ASP A 159 5.49 -19.57 -7.57
CA ASP A 159 6.30 -18.36 -7.77
C ASP A 159 5.88 -17.58 -9.03
N GLU A 160 5.62 -18.30 -10.12
CA GLU A 160 5.12 -17.72 -11.37
C GLU A 160 3.73 -17.09 -11.19
N LEU A 161 2.83 -17.77 -10.48
CA LEU A 161 1.46 -17.31 -10.24
C LEU A 161 1.41 -16.11 -9.30
N HIS A 162 2.29 -16.05 -8.31
CA HIS A 162 2.48 -14.86 -7.49
C HIS A 162 2.92 -13.68 -8.34
N ALA A 163 4.01 -13.84 -9.10
CA ALA A 163 4.54 -12.76 -9.96
C ALA A 163 3.51 -12.28 -11.00
N LYS A 164 2.78 -13.20 -11.66
CA LYS A 164 1.79 -12.87 -12.69
C LYS A 164 0.46 -12.35 -12.15
N GLY A 165 0.04 -12.80 -10.97
CA GLY A 165 -1.21 -12.39 -10.33
C GLY A 165 -0.98 -11.35 -9.25
N PHE A 166 -0.59 -11.81 -8.07
CA PHE A 166 -0.63 -11.07 -6.81
C PHE A 166 0.48 -10.02 -6.66
N GLY A 167 1.74 -10.40 -6.86
CA GLY A 167 2.88 -9.48 -6.80
C GLY A 167 2.97 -8.70 -5.48
N THR A 168 2.70 -9.37 -4.36
CA THR A 168 2.64 -8.80 -3.01
C THR A 168 3.97 -8.90 -2.28
N TYR A 169 4.42 -7.77 -1.72
CA TYR A 169 5.68 -7.63 -1.00
C TYR A 169 5.48 -6.73 0.24
N LEU A 170 6.37 -6.89 1.20
CA LEU A 170 6.56 -5.97 2.33
C LEU A 170 7.78 -5.11 2.03
N TYR A 171 7.68 -3.81 2.30
CA TYR A 171 8.84 -2.93 2.32
C TYR A 171 9.70 -3.27 3.55
N GLY A 172 10.99 -3.50 3.33
CA GLY A 172 11.93 -3.93 4.39
C GLY A 172 12.33 -5.41 4.31
N GLY A 173 13.31 -5.77 5.13
CA GLY A 173 13.81 -7.13 5.29
C GLY A 173 13.07 -7.96 6.33
N ILE A 174 13.40 -9.25 6.42
CA ILE A 174 13.01 -10.10 7.55
C ILE A 174 13.72 -9.57 8.80
N GLY A 175 12.96 -9.33 9.88
CA GLY A 175 13.45 -8.75 11.12
C GLY A 175 13.29 -7.23 11.21
N ASP A 176 12.94 -6.55 10.12
CA ASP A 176 12.71 -5.10 10.15
C ASP A 176 11.57 -4.72 11.09
N GLU A 177 11.77 -3.62 11.81
CA GLU A 177 10.76 -2.97 12.66
C GLU A 177 9.60 -2.36 11.84
N PRO A 178 8.44 -2.10 12.48
CA PRO A 178 7.27 -1.52 11.82
C PRO A 178 7.57 -0.21 11.07
N TYR A 179 6.99 -0.04 9.88
CA TYR A 179 7.01 1.23 9.14
C TYR A 179 5.78 2.11 9.44
N THR A 180 4.71 1.49 9.95
CA THR A 180 3.49 2.17 10.40
C THR A 180 3.16 1.75 11.82
N VAL A 181 2.34 2.54 12.51
CA VAL A 181 1.75 2.16 13.81
C VAL A 181 0.26 2.40 13.76
N HIS A 182 -0.53 1.52 14.37
CA HIS A 182 -1.96 1.76 14.51
C HIS A 182 -2.18 2.81 15.61
N THR A 183 -2.83 3.91 15.26
CA THR A 183 -3.34 4.87 16.23
C THR A 183 -4.81 4.57 16.44
N ASP A 184 -5.10 3.57 17.27
CA ASP A 184 -6.38 3.49 17.94
C ASP A 184 -6.56 4.85 18.62
N GLY A 185 -7.61 5.60 18.28
CA GLY A 185 -7.80 7.01 18.68
C GLY A 185 -7.71 7.30 20.20
N SER A 186 -7.46 6.28 21.04
CA SER A 186 -6.91 6.40 22.37
C SER A 186 -5.39 6.61 22.34
N GLN A 187 -4.97 7.87 22.49
CA GLN A 187 -3.59 8.33 22.61
C GLN A 187 -2.67 7.44 23.48
N ARG A 188 -1.97 6.49 22.85
CA ARG A 188 -0.75 5.88 23.42
C ARG A 188 0.26 5.62 22.31
N THR A 189 0.96 6.66 21.87
CA THR A 189 2.21 6.50 21.14
C THR A 189 3.24 7.54 21.61
N PRO A 190 4.43 7.13 22.12
CA PRO A 190 5.47 8.05 22.61
C PRO A 190 6.26 8.80 21.52
N PHE A 191 6.00 8.54 20.23
CA PHE A 191 6.91 8.90 19.13
C PHE A 191 6.53 10.19 18.37
N ALA A 192 5.52 10.94 18.83
CA ALA A 192 5.07 12.15 18.15
C ALA A 192 6.13 13.27 18.09
N ALA A 193 7.15 13.24 18.96
CA ALA A 193 8.17 14.30 19.03
C ALA A 193 9.22 14.25 17.90
N GLU A 194 9.44 13.10 17.24
CA GLU A 194 10.46 13.00 16.18
C GLU A 194 9.89 13.22 14.77
N ALA A 195 8.58 13.04 14.58
CA ALA A 195 7.93 13.21 13.28
C ALA A 195 7.82 14.70 12.86
N GLU A 196 7.69 15.63 13.81
CA GLU A 196 7.69 17.08 13.51
C GLU A 196 9.05 17.55 12.97
N ALA A 197 10.16 16.96 13.41
CA ALA A 197 11.50 17.35 12.95
C ALA A 197 11.78 16.94 11.49
N LEU A 198 11.11 15.90 10.98
CA LEU A 198 11.29 15.42 9.59
C LEU A 198 10.44 16.16 8.56
N TYR A 199 9.37 16.84 8.99
CA TYR A 199 8.44 17.55 8.10
C TYR A 199 8.88 19.00 7.75
N VAL A 200 9.91 19.55 8.40
CA VAL A 200 10.29 20.97 8.28
C VAL A 200 11.56 21.21 7.44
N SER A 201 12.05 20.22 6.68
CA SER A 201 13.09 20.48 5.69
C SER A 201 12.48 20.67 4.30
N PRO A 202 12.37 21.90 3.76
CA PRO A 202 12.08 22.08 2.36
C PRO A 202 13.27 21.52 1.58
N VAL A 203 13.04 20.45 0.82
CA VAL A 203 13.98 20.07 -0.26
C VAL A 203 13.85 21.15 -1.32
N THR A 204 14.71 22.16 -1.25
CA THR A 204 14.95 23.08 -2.36
C THR A 204 15.61 22.28 -3.47
N CYS A 205 14.85 21.97 -4.53
CA CYS A 205 15.41 21.61 -5.82
C CYS A 205 16.12 22.85 -6.39
N GLU A 206 17.38 23.06 -6.02
CA GLU A 206 18.25 24.00 -6.71
C GLU A 206 19.28 23.24 -7.56
N ALA A 207 19.19 23.51 -8.87
CA ALA A 207 20.22 23.45 -9.88
C ALA A 207 20.92 22.10 -10.16
N LEU A 208 20.41 21.38 -11.16
CA LEU A 208 21.29 20.75 -12.15
C LEU A 208 21.66 21.83 -13.18
N GLY A 209 22.83 22.42 -12.99
CA GLY A 209 23.60 23.09 -14.04
C GLY A 209 24.56 22.11 -14.70
#